data_AF-A0A060SJ98-F1
#
_entry.id   AF-A0A060SJ98-F1
#
_cell.length_a   1.000
_cell.length_b   1.000
_cell.length_c   1.000
_cell.angle_alpha   90.00
_cell.angle_beta   90.00
_cell.angle_gamma   90.00
#
_symmetry.space_group_name_H-M   'P 1'
#
loop_
_entity.id
_entity.type
_entity.pdbx_description
1 polymer ?
#
loop_
_entity_poly.entity_id
_entity_poly.type
_entity_poly.pdbx_seq_one_letter_code
_entity_poly.pdbx_strand_id
1 'polypeptide(L)'
;MFHGLTQKLTGLGSSFAALEGLTEALVQELDPKWNIKVTLIEPGWYKTEGPANAVLLPPHPAYNSPDLPSNQIRAAWGTFDPPGDTEKAVEVFYRIAGLRDPPLHFPVGEDVLALVKNKIAQLEEVMQEYGSWSAGLRAAK
;
A
#
# COMPACT_ATOMS: atom_id res chain seq x y z
N MET A 1 9.10 14.27 5.98
CA MET A 1 8.78 13.23 6.98
C MET A 1 7.35 12.75 6.68
N PHE A 2 7.20 11.75 5.82
CA PHE A 2 5.89 11.33 5.29
C PHE A 2 5.58 9.91 5.79
N HIS A 3 4.49 9.79 6.55
CA HIS A 3 4.09 8.59 7.30
C HIS A 3 2.84 8.00 6.67
N GLY A 4 2.87 6.70 6.32
CA GLY A 4 1.72 5.94 5.84
C GLY A 4 2.01 5.18 4.54
N LEU A 5 1.86 3.86 4.58
CA LEU A 5 1.83 2.97 3.41
C LEU A 5 0.60 3.22 2.52
N THR A 6 -0.35 4.02 3.02
CA THR A 6 -1.48 4.54 2.26
C THR A 6 -1.12 5.89 1.68
N GLN A 7 -1.17 6.00 0.35
CA GLN A 7 -1.17 7.27 -0.37
C GLN A 7 -2.02 8.30 0.41
N LYS A 8 -1.49 9.50 0.62
CA LYS A 8 -2.12 10.58 1.41
C LYS A 8 -3.49 11.07 0.83
N LEU A 9 -4.06 10.36 -0.12
CA LEU A 9 -5.45 10.44 -0.56
C LEU A 9 -6.23 9.29 0.08
N THR A 10 -7.03 9.62 1.09
CA THR A 10 -7.79 8.67 1.91
C THR A 10 -8.60 7.66 1.09
N GLY A 11 -9.27 8.10 0.02
CA GLY A 11 -10.11 7.21 -0.80
C GLY A 11 -9.33 6.17 -1.63
N LEU A 12 -8.10 6.51 -2.04
CA LEU A 12 -7.24 5.60 -2.77
C LEU A 12 -6.63 4.57 -1.81
N GLY A 13 -6.10 5.05 -0.68
CA GLY A 13 -5.55 4.20 0.38
C GLY A 13 -6.57 3.22 0.99
N SER A 14 -7.82 3.64 1.21
CA SER A 14 -8.85 2.77 1.78
C SER A 14 -9.22 1.60 0.87
N SER A 15 -9.25 1.84 -0.44
CA SER A 15 -9.61 0.82 -1.43
C SER A 15 -8.52 -0.25 -1.54
N PHE A 16 -7.24 0.16 -1.51
CA PHE A 16 -6.12 -0.78 -1.50
C PHE A 16 -6.05 -1.59 -0.20
N ALA A 17 -6.21 -0.96 0.97
CA ALA A 17 -6.24 -1.68 2.25
C ALA A 17 -7.40 -2.69 2.33
N ALA A 18 -8.57 -2.36 1.77
CA ALA A 18 -9.69 -3.28 1.69
C ALA A 18 -9.40 -4.48 0.77
N LEU A 19 -8.73 -4.25 -0.36
CA LEU A 19 -8.30 -5.30 -1.28
C LEU A 19 -7.26 -6.22 -0.63
N GLU A 20 -6.30 -5.67 0.10
CA GLU A 20 -5.31 -6.43 0.89
C GLU A 20 -6.00 -7.34 1.89
N GLY A 21 -6.84 -6.78 2.77
CA GLY A 21 -7.55 -7.56 3.79
C GLY A 21 -8.49 -8.63 3.21
N LEU A 22 -9.18 -8.32 2.10
CA LEU A 22 -9.99 -9.32 1.37
C LEU A 22 -9.12 -10.47 0.86
N THR A 23 -7.96 -10.15 0.31
CA THR A 23 -7.06 -11.14 -0.29
C THR A 23 -6.37 -12.00 0.78
N GLU A 24 -5.95 -11.39 1.90
CA GLU A 24 -5.40 -12.11 3.05
C GLU A 24 -6.39 -13.12 3.65
N ALA A 25 -7.67 -12.73 3.74
CA ALA A 25 -8.73 -13.64 4.18
C ALA A 25 -8.96 -14.76 3.16
N LEU A 26 -9.10 -14.42 1.87
CA LEU A 26 -9.31 -15.40 0.80
C LEU A 26 -8.22 -16.47 0.78
N VAL A 27 -6.94 -16.08 0.89
CA VAL A 27 -5.81 -17.02 0.83
C VAL A 27 -5.85 -18.04 1.98
N GLN A 28 -6.40 -17.67 3.13
CA GLN A 28 -6.58 -18.59 4.27
C GLN A 28 -7.74 -19.59 4.05
N GLU A 29 -8.68 -19.28 3.16
CA GLU A 29 -9.86 -20.11 2.87
C GLU A 29 -9.66 -21.07 1.69
N LEU A 30 -8.67 -20.85 0.83
CA LEU A 30 -8.41 -21.69 -0.33
C LEU A 30 -8.00 -23.11 0.07
N ASP A 31 -8.59 -24.13 -0.56
CA ASP A 31 -8.14 -25.53 -0.38
C ASP A 31 -6.72 -25.69 -0.93
N PRO A 32 -5.73 -26.10 -0.11
CA PRO A 32 -4.36 -26.30 -0.56
C PRO A 32 -4.22 -27.27 -1.74
N LYS A 33 -5.18 -28.20 -1.93
CA LYS A 33 -5.20 -29.14 -3.06
C LYS A 33 -5.37 -28.47 -4.42
N TRP A 34 -5.94 -27.27 -4.46
CA TRP A 34 -6.11 -26.51 -5.71
C TRP A 34 -4.80 -25.94 -6.22
N ASN A 35 -3.78 -25.84 -5.34
CA ASN A 35 -2.47 -25.28 -5.68
C ASN A 35 -2.55 -23.89 -6.33
N ILE A 36 -3.51 -23.07 -5.90
CA ILE A 36 -3.65 -21.68 -6.31
C ILE A 36 -2.73 -20.83 -5.42
N LYS A 37 -1.92 -19.97 -6.05
CA LYS A 37 -1.04 -19.01 -5.37
C LYS A 37 -1.54 -17.61 -5.67
N VAL A 38 -1.51 -16.74 -4.67
CA VAL A 38 -1.96 -15.35 -4.80
C VAL A 38 -0.84 -14.45 -4.28
N THR A 39 -0.56 -13.39 -5.03
CA THR A 39 0.41 -12.36 -4.66
C THR A 39 -0.16 -10.98 -4.94
N LEU A 40 -0.16 -10.14 -3.91
CA LEU A 40 -0.39 -8.71 -3.95
C LEU A 40 0.92 -8.04 -4.38
N ILE A 41 0.95 -7.57 -5.61
CA ILE A 41 2.04 -6.72 -6.11
C ILE A 41 1.73 -5.30 -5.66
N GLU A 42 2.65 -4.70 -4.91
CA GLU A 42 2.52 -3.37 -4.31
C GLU A 42 3.53 -2.41 -4.96
N PRO A 43 3.21 -1.88 -6.17
CA PRO A 43 4.14 -1.05 -6.91
C PRO A 43 4.17 0.38 -6.38
N GLY A 44 5.32 1.01 -6.56
CA GLY A 44 5.51 2.45 -6.37
C GLY A 44 4.97 3.27 -7.54
N TRP A 45 5.56 4.44 -7.72
CA TRP A 45 5.16 5.36 -8.78
C TRP A 45 5.80 5.00 -10.13
N TYR A 46 4.99 4.45 -11.04
CA TYR A 46 5.36 4.17 -12.42
C TYR A 46 4.51 4.96 -13.41
N LYS A 47 5.07 5.25 -14.60
CA LYS A 47 4.38 5.99 -15.65
C LYS A 47 3.26 5.14 -16.25
N THR A 48 2.02 5.56 -16.04
CA THR A 48 0.81 4.90 -16.56
C THR A 48 -0.21 5.95 -16.99
N GLU A 49 -1.21 5.53 -17.75
CA GLU A 49 -2.36 6.37 -18.12
C GLU A 49 -3.37 6.54 -16.97
N GLY A 50 -3.18 5.87 -15.83
CA GLY A 50 -4.11 5.88 -14.70
C GLY A 50 -4.42 7.29 -14.18
N PRO A 51 -3.40 8.10 -13.82
CA PRO A 51 -3.63 9.46 -13.32
C PRO A 51 -4.36 10.37 -14.30
N ALA A 52 -4.14 10.21 -15.61
CA ALA A 52 -4.80 10.98 -16.66
C ALA A 52 -6.29 10.61 -16.82
N ASN A 53 -6.63 9.35 -16.53
CA ASN A 53 -8.00 8.84 -16.57
C ASN A 53 -8.73 8.91 -15.21
N ALA A 54 -8.06 9.38 -14.16
CA ALA A 54 -8.63 9.48 -12.83
C ALA A 54 -9.57 10.69 -12.72
N VAL A 55 -10.71 10.50 -12.03
CA VAL A 55 -11.63 11.59 -11.70
C VAL A 55 -11.20 12.23 -10.38
N LEU A 56 -10.86 13.52 -10.41
CA LEU A 56 -10.51 14.28 -9.22
C LEU A 56 -11.67 15.15 -8.78
N LEU A 57 -12.27 14.80 -7.65
CA LEU A 57 -13.29 15.62 -7.01
C LEU A 57 -12.65 16.87 -6.41
N PRO A 58 -13.26 18.06 -6.51
CA PRO A 58 -12.72 19.28 -5.90
C PRO A 58 -12.59 19.15 -4.39
N PRO A 59 -11.60 19.79 -3.74
CA PRO A 59 -11.49 19.78 -2.29
C PRO A 59 -12.70 20.51 -1.67
N HIS A 60 -13.17 20.01 -0.52
CA HIS A 60 -14.19 20.70 0.25
C HIS A 60 -13.66 22.09 0.69
N PRO A 61 -14.48 23.17 0.72
CA PRO A 61 -14.01 24.52 1.03
C PRO A 61 -13.26 24.66 2.36
N ALA A 62 -13.62 23.85 3.37
CA ALA A 62 -12.93 23.81 4.66
C ALA A 62 -11.48 23.28 4.58
N TYR A 63 -11.10 22.63 3.48
CA TYR A 63 -9.78 22.05 3.23
C TYR A 63 -9.07 22.77 2.08
N ASN A 64 -9.12 24.11 2.06
CA ASN A 64 -8.53 24.92 0.99
C ASN A 64 -7.06 25.34 1.22
N SER A 65 -6.49 25.05 2.39
CA SER A 65 -5.11 25.43 2.70
C SER A 65 -4.11 24.70 1.80
N PRO A 66 -3.18 25.40 1.12
CA PRO A 66 -2.20 24.78 0.22
C PRO A 66 -1.19 23.88 0.95
N ASP A 67 -0.99 24.09 2.25
CA ASP A 67 -0.03 23.32 3.07
C ASP A 67 -0.56 21.92 3.43
N LEU A 68 -1.85 21.67 3.22
CA LEU A 68 -2.44 20.35 3.46
C LEU A 68 -1.79 19.31 2.53
N PRO A 69 -1.31 18.17 3.06
CA PRO A 69 -0.67 17.14 2.24
C PRO A 69 -1.53 16.64 1.06
N SER A 70 -2.85 16.60 1.25
CA SER A 70 -3.82 16.24 0.21
C SER A 70 -3.88 17.27 -0.93
N ASN A 71 -3.75 18.56 -0.61
CA ASN A 71 -3.75 19.63 -1.60
C ASN A 71 -2.42 19.71 -2.35
N GLN A 72 -1.29 19.42 -1.70
CA GLN A 72 0.00 19.31 -2.39
C GLN A 72 -0.03 18.19 -3.45
N ILE A 73 -0.60 17.02 -3.12
CA ILE A 73 -0.75 15.94 -4.11
C ILE A 73 -1.68 16.35 -5.24
N ARG A 74 -2.81 16.99 -4.91
CA ARG A 74 -3.75 17.47 -5.91
C ARG A 74 -3.11 18.48 -6.85
N ALA A 75 -2.29 19.39 -6.32
CA ALA A 75 -1.57 20.39 -7.12
C ALA A 75 -0.52 19.76 -8.04
N ALA A 76 0.12 18.67 -7.60
CA ALA A 76 1.03 17.87 -8.42
C ALA A 76 0.30 16.92 -9.38
N TRP A 77 -1.02 16.78 -9.28
CA TRP A 77 -1.78 15.83 -10.08
C TRP A 77 -1.78 16.27 -11.54
N GLY A 78 -1.25 15.42 -12.42
CA GLY A 78 -1.10 15.70 -13.86
C GLY A 78 0.24 16.32 -14.26
N THR A 79 1.02 16.85 -13.32
CA THR A 79 2.41 17.31 -13.57
C THR A 79 3.46 16.40 -12.94
N PHE A 80 3.04 15.48 -12.06
CA PHE A 80 3.91 14.51 -11.44
C PHE A 80 4.51 13.57 -12.49
N ASP A 81 5.84 13.51 -12.53
CA ASP A 81 6.59 12.57 -13.36
C ASP A 81 7.08 11.41 -12.49
N PRO A 82 6.48 10.20 -12.62
CA PRO A 82 6.87 9.05 -11.81
C PRO A 82 8.33 8.64 -12.08
N PRO A 83 9.15 8.40 -11.04
CA PRO A 83 10.55 8.03 -11.21
C PRO A 83 10.76 6.58 -11.67
N GLY A 84 9.71 5.75 -11.60
CA GLY A 84 9.80 4.32 -11.87
C GLY A 84 9.94 3.97 -13.35
N ASP A 85 10.93 3.13 -13.66
CA ASP A 85 11.10 2.49 -14.97
C ASP A 85 10.06 1.37 -15.16
N THR A 86 9.11 1.59 -16.06
CA THR A 86 7.94 0.71 -16.24
C THR A 86 8.31 -0.62 -16.88
N GLU A 87 9.29 -0.64 -17.79
CA GLU A 87 9.75 -1.88 -18.44
C GLU A 87 10.40 -2.81 -17.40
N LYS A 88 11.26 -2.24 -16.53
CA LYS A 88 11.86 -3.01 -15.43
C LYS A 88 10.83 -3.49 -14.40
N ALA A 89 9.80 -2.70 -14.12
CA ALA A 89 8.72 -3.14 -13.22
C ALA A 89 7.99 -4.36 -13.78
N VAL A 90 7.67 -4.35 -15.07
CA VAL A 90 7.01 -5.47 -15.75
C VAL A 90 7.90 -6.72 -15.75
N GLU A 91 9.21 -6.57 -15.95
CA GLU A 91 10.14 -7.71 -15.80
C GLU A 91 10.08 -8.31 -14.39
N VAL A 92 10.02 -7.47 -13.35
CA VAL A 92 9.88 -7.94 -11.96
C VAL A 92 8.56 -8.68 -11.77
N PHE A 93 7.46 -8.17 -12.31
CA PHE A 93 6.15 -8.84 -12.22
C PHE A 93 6.18 -10.23 -12.87
N TYR A 94 6.82 -10.35 -14.03
CA TYR A 94 6.98 -11.65 -14.70
C TYR A 94 7.83 -12.62 -13.87
N ARG A 95 8.91 -12.13 -13.23
CA ARG A 95 9.73 -12.95 -12.32
C ARG A 95 8.93 -13.41 -11.11
N ILE A 96 8.09 -12.56 -10.53
CA ILE A 96 7.21 -12.91 -9.40
C ILE A 96 6.23 -14.02 -9.81
N ALA A 97 5.60 -13.90 -10.97
CA ALA A 97 4.67 -14.90 -11.49
C ALA A 97 5.33 -16.27 -11.74
N GLY A 98 6.65 -16.29 -11.97
CA GLY A 98 7.44 -17.52 -12.14
C GLY A 98 7.93 -18.16 -10.84
N LEU A 99 7.69 -17.56 -9.68
CA LEU A 99 8.10 -18.14 -8.40
C LEU A 99 7.27 -19.38 -8.07
N ARG A 100 7.95 -20.44 -7.62
CA ARG A 100 7.29 -21.69 -7.18
C ARG A 100 6.41 -21.48 -5.95
N ASP A 101 6.93 -20.73 -4.98
CA ASP A 101 6.26 -20.42 -3.71
C ASP A 101 6.32 -18.90 -3.49
N PRO A 102 5.50 -18.12 -4.21
CA PRO A 102 5.55 -16.66 -4.14
C PRO A 102 5.04 -16.16 -2.78
N PRO A 103 5.58 -15.05 -2.25
CA PRO A 103 5.05 -14.42 -1.05
C PRO A 103 3.69 -13.78 -1.33
N LEU A 104 2.90 -13.57 -0.27
CA LEU A 104 1.61 -12.89 -0.39
C LEU A 104 1.77 -11.42 -0.73
N HIS A 105 2.69 -10.70 -0.07
CA HIS A 105 2.95 -9.28 -0.33
C HIS A 105 4.30 -9.11 -1.03
N PHE A 106 4.33 -8.34 -2.11
CA PHE A 106 5.54 -8.05 -2.86
C PHE A 106 5.66 -6.54 -3.17
N PRO A 107 6.36 -5.78 -2.32
CA PRO A 107 6.71 -4.38 -2.60
C PRO A 107 7.63 -4.25 -3.81
N VAL A 108 7.28 -3.38 -4.76
CA VAL A 108 8.08 -3.12 -5.97
C VAL A 108 8.39 -1.63 -6.11
N GLY A 109 9.67 -1.28 -5.92
CA GLY A 109 10.17 0.09 -6.00
C GLY A 109 10.90 0.51 -4.72
N GLU A 110 11.97 1.29 -4.85
CA GLU A 110 12.75 1.76 -3.71
C GLU A 110 11.94 2.68 -2.78
N ASP A 111 11.05 3.48 -3.36
CA ASP A 111 10.09 4.33 -2.65
C ASP A 111 9.17 3.50 -1.77
N VAL A 112 8.60 2.42 -2.30
CA VAL A 112 7.74 1.50 -1.53
C VAL A 112 8.53 0.79 -0.44
N LEU A 113 9.73 0.29 -0.76
CA LEU A 113 10.58 -0.38 0.23
C LEU A 113 10.91 0.54 1.41
N ALA A 114 11.18 1.82 1.15
CA ALA A 114 11.40 2.80 2.21
C ALA A 114 10.14 3.06 3.04
N LEU A 115 8.96 3.16 2.40
CA LEU A 115 7.68 3.34 3.08
C LEU A 115 7.33 2.15 3.97
N VAL A 116 7.48 0.93 3.46
CA VAL A 116 7.23 -0.32 4.20
C VAL A 116 8.14 -0.42 5.41
N LYS A 117 9.45 -0.21 5.24
CA LYS A 117 10.42 -0.23 6.35
C LYS A 117 10.05 0.77 7.44
N ASN A 118 9.72 2.00 7.06
CA ASN A 118 9.32 3.03 8.02
C ASN A 118 8.03 2.65 8.77
N LYS A 119 7.04 2.07 8.07
CA LYS A 119 5.79 1.64 8.68
C LYS A 119 6.00 0.50 9.67
N ILE A 120 6.83 -0.48 9.31
CA ILE A 120 7.21 -1.59 10.20
C ILE A 120 7.86 -1.02 11.46
N ALA A 121 8.87 -0.16 11.31
CA ALA A 121 9.57 0.44 12.46
C ALA A 121 8.62 1.21 13.39
N GLN A 122 7.67 1.97 12.84
CA GLN A 122 6.67 2.69 13.65
C GLN A 122 5.72 1.75 14.40
N LEU A 123 5.29 0.67 13.75
CA LEU A 123 4.44 -0.32 14.42
C LEU A 123 5.21 -1.08 15.51
N GLU A 124 6.47 -1.40 15.24
CA GLU A 124 7.38 -2.00 16.23
C GLU A 124 7.55 -1.10 17.45
N GLU A 125 7.77 0.20 17.24
CA GLU A 125 7.87 1.20 18.32
C GLU A 125 6.59 1.22 19.18
N VAL A 126 5.41 1.28 18.55
CA VAL A 126 4.12 1.23 19.27
C VAL A 126 3.95 -0.07 20.05
N MET A 127 4.32 -1.22 19.47
CA MET A 127 4.25 -2.51 20.16
C MET A 127 5.22 -2.58 21.33
N GLN A 128 6.41 -1.99 21.22
CA GLN A 128 7.38 -1.94 22.31
C GLN A 128 6.92 -1.03 23.46
N GLU A 129 6.38 0.15 23.13
CA GLU A 129 5.95 1.13 24.13
C GLU A 129 4.65 0.71 24.83
N TYR A 130 3.65 0.27 24.06
CA TYR A 130 2.28 0.04 24.54
C TYR A 130 1.87 -1.44 24.58
N GLY A 131 2.71 -2.37 24.13
CA GLY A 131 2.35 -3.79 24.05
C GLY A 131 1.92 -4.41 25.38
N SER A 132 2.46 -3.91 26.50
CA SER A 132 2.08 -4.34 27.85
C SER A 132 0.59 -4.09 28.17
N TRP A 133 -0.04 -3.09 27.54
CA TRP A 133 -1.46 -2.80 27.74
C TRP A 133 -2.38 -3.91 27.21
N SER A 134 -1.86 -4.72 26.27
CA SER A 134 -2.59 -5.86 25.71
C SER A 134 -2.39 -7.15 26.53
N ALA A 135 -1.53 -7.16 27.54
CA ALA A 135 -1.28 -8.34 28.36
C ALA A 135 -2.47 -8.64 29.28
N GLY A 136 -2.84 -9.92 29.40
CA GLY A 136 -3.87 -10.36 30.34
C GLY A 136 -5.33 -10.05 29.95
N LEU A 137 -5.60 -9.56 28.73
CA LEU A 137 -6.97 -9.26 28.24
C LEU A 137 -7.83 -10.49 27.94
N ARG A 138 -7.34 -11.71 28.19
CA ARG A 138 -8.13 -12.92 27.97
C ARG A 138 -9.18 -13.05 29.08
N ALA A 139 -10.43 -13.28 28.71
CA ALA A 139 -11.47 -13.62 29.66
C ALA A 139 -11.08 -14.91 30.43
N ALA A 140 -11.31 -14.92 31.74
CA ALA A 140 -11.23 -16.15 32.52
C ALA A 140 -12.27 -17.13 31.97
N LYS A 141 -11.82 -18.35 31.69
CA LYS A 141 -12.62 -19.42 31.10
C LYS A 141 -13.55 -20.04 32.13
#